data_AF-A0A6P7TMR0-F1
#
_entry.id   AF-A0A6P7TMR0-F1
#
_cell.length_a   1.000
_cell.length_b   1.000
_cell.length_c   1.000
_cell.angle_alpha   90.00
_cell.angle_beta   90.00
_cell.angle_gamma   90.00
#
_symmetry.space_group_name_H-M   'P 1'
#
loop_
_entity.id
_entity.type
_entity.pdbx_description
1 polymer ?
#
loop_
_entity_poly.entity_id
_entity_poly.type
_entity_poly.pdbx_seq_one_letter_code
_entity_poly.pdbx_strand_id
1 'polypeptide(L)'
;MIGVNNSVFQKLKEVPSSLLFKSVCHSLQLAVFHTCAECLPINLEFLVSETYKWFSHSSTRQSAYKQLYLAINDKEPVKIVNSCTTRWLSIEPAVNRILSQWFELQTRFQTTTTKETCFIVQTLHEIFYDSKNELYFLFLHPILKHVQEVNKLFESNTVDKTKLSEDLSNLIKSVANMIVLPTCGINPLDPDASIEKILDPKPNLGYRFE
;
A
#
# COMPACT_ATOMS: atom_id res chain seq x y z
N MET A 1 -3.46 -0.24 -22.27
CA MET A 1 -4.27 -0.43 -23.52
C MET A 1 -4.55 0.86 -24.29
N ILE A 2 -3.95 2.00 -23.91
CA ILE A 2 -4.16 3.32 -24.55
C ILE A 2 -2.84 3.94 -25.05
N GLY A 3 -1.87 3.09 -25.44
CA GLY A 3 -0.57 3.55 -25.92
C GLY A 3 -0.67 4.44 -27.17
N VAL A 4 0.32 5.30 -27.35
CA VAL A 4 0.41 6.25 -28.47
C VAL A 4 0.60 5.55 -29.81
N ASN A 5 1.09 4.30 -29.83
CA ASN A 5 1.31 3.52 -31.05
C ASN A 5 0.67 2.13 -30.92
N ASN A 6 -0.02 1.67 -31.96
CA ASN A 6 -0.66 0.37 -32.10
C ASN A 6 -1.55 -0.07 -30.92
N SER A 7 -2.15 0.86 -30.18
CA SER A 7 -3.04 0.50 -29.08
C SER A 7 -4.42 0.06 -29.56
N VAL A 8 -5.12 -0.70 -28.71
CA VAL A 8 -6.51 -1.12 -28.96
C VAL A 8 -7.38 0.11 -29.24
N PHE A 9 -7.23 1.17 -28.47
CA PHE A 9 -8.01 2.39 -28.69
C PHE A 9 -7.68 3.07 -30.03
N GLN A 10 -6.42 3.06 -30.48
CA GLN A 10 -6.09 3.61 -31.80
C GLN A 10 -6.80 2.88 -32.94
N LYS A 11 -6.91 1.55 -32.86
CA LYS A 11 -7.68 0.76 -33.84
C LYS A 11 -9.18 1.04 -33.73
N LEU A 12 -9.69 1.28 -32.52
CA LEU A 12 -11.10 1.60 -32.28
C LEU A 12 -11.50 3.02 -32.69
N LYS A 13 -10.54 3.93 -32.94
CA LYS A 13 -10.84 5.28 -33.48
C LYS A 13 -11.48 5.24 -34.86
N GLU A 14 -11.28 4.16 -35.61
CA GLU A 14 -11.92 3.94 -36.92
C GLU A 14 -13.42 3.63 -36.79
N VAL A 15 -13.90 3.30 -35.59
CA VAL A 15 -15.32 3.07 -35.29
C VAL A 15 -16.00 4.41 -34.96
N PRO A 16 -17.06 4.82 -35.69
CA PRO A 16 -17.83 6.01 -35.38
C PRO A 16 -18.40 5.96 -33.96
N SER A 17 -18.35 7.09 -33.24
CA SER A 17 -18.88 7.24 -31.87
C SER A 17 -18.13 6.49 -30.76
N SER A 18 -16.86 6.14 -30.98
CA SER A 18 -16.02 5.61 -29.89
C SER A 18 -15.72 6.69 -28.84
N LEU A 19 -16.00 6.37 -27.58
CA LEU A 19 -15.69 7.20 -26.41
C LEU A 19 -14.63 6.52 -25.56
N LEU A 20 -13.61 7.26 -25.14
CA LEU A 20 -12.59 6.77 -24.21
C LEU A 20 -12.86 7.31 -22.81
N PHE A 21 -13.24 6.41 -21.91
CA PHE A 21 -13.26 6.69 -20.48
C PHE A 21 -12.00 6.13 -19.84
N LYS A 22 -11.21 6.99 -19.19
CA LYS A 22 -10.06 6.54 -18.38
C LYS A 22 -10.59 5.87 -17.12
N SER A 23 -9.97 4.76 -16.73
CA SER A 23 -10.31 4.05 -15.50
C SER A 23 -9.85 4.85 -14.29
N VAL A 24 -10.78 5.18 -13.39
CA VAL A 24 -10.47 5.78 -12.08
C VAL A 24 -9.52 4.88 -11.30
N CYS A 25 -9.72 3.55 -11.34
CA CYS A 25 -8.84 2.63 -10.64
C CYS A 25 -7.40 2.70 -11.12
N HIS A 26 -7.21 2.80 -12.44
CA HIS A 26 -5.89 2.97 -13.01
C HIS A 26 -5.26 4.31 -12.62
N SER A 27 -6.05 5.39 -12.58
CA SER A 27 -5.56 6.70 -12.11
C SER A 27 -5.14 6.68 -10.64
N LEU A 28 -5.95 6.08 -9.75
CA LEU A 28 -5.59 5.91 -8.34
C LEU A 28 -4.33 5.06 -8.18
N GLN A 29 -4.24 3.96 -8.93
CA GLN A 29 -3.08 3.08 -8.99
C GLN A 29 -1.80 3.82 -9.41
N LEU A 30 -1.87 4.71 -10.41
CA LEU A 30 -0.73 5.51 -10.85
C LEU A 30 -0.36 6.58 -9.81
N ALA A 31 -1.35 7.27 -9.24
CA ALA A 31 -1.11 8.29 -8.22
C ALA A 31 -0.35 7.71 -7.01
N VAL A 32 -0.82 6.60 -6.45
CA VAL A 32 -0.14 5.95 -5.32
C VAL A 32 1.25 5.47 -5.70
N PHE A 33 1.41 4.83 -6.88
CA PHE A 33 2.72 4.35 -7.33
C PHE A 33 3.74 5.48 -7.46
N HIS A 34 3.40 6.55 -8.17
CA HIS A 34 4.30 7.67 -8.39
C HIS A 34 4.67 8.38 -7.07
N THR A 35 3.68 8.65 -6.21
CA THR A 35 3.95 9.28 -4.90
C THR A 35 4.78 8.37 -3.99
N CYS A 36 4.53 7.07 -3.97
CA CYS A 36 5.35 6.14 -3.18
C CYS A 36 6.79 6.09 -3.70
N ALA A 37 6.98 6.00 -5.02
CA ALA A 37 8.32 5.97 -5.62
C ALA A 37 9.12 7.27 -5.40
N GLU A 38 8.43 8.40 -5.30
CA GLU A 38 9.07 9.70 -5.06
C GLU A 38 9.35 9.97 -3.57
N CYS A 39 8.41 9.62 -2.68
CA CYS A 39 8.46 10.03 -1.29
C CYS A 39 8.97 8.95 -0.32
N LEU A 40 8.90 7.67 -0.68
CA LEU A 40 9.24 6.58 0.24
C LEU A 40 10.68 6.10 0.07
N PRO A 41 11.35 5.69 1.15
CA PRO A 41 12.64 5.01 1.07
C PRO A 41 12.56 3.69 0.29
N ILE A 42 13.52 3.45 -0.61
CA ILE A 42 13.58 2.25 -1.46
C ILE A 42 13.60 0.93 -0.67
N ASN A 43 14.09 0.96 0.58
CA ASN A 43 14.15 -0.22 1.43
C ASN A 43 12.76 -0.73 1.85
N LEU A 44 11.70 0.07 1.78
CA LEU A 44 10.34 -0.38 2.08
C LEU A 44 9.81 -1.32 0.99
N GLU A 45 10.06 -1.00 -0.29
CA GLU A 45 9.71 -1.90 -1.40
C GLU A 45 10.49 -3.22 -1.33
N PHE A 46 11.78 -3.10 -1.00
CA PHE A 46 12.63 -4.27 -0.75
C PHE A 46 12.06 -5.13 0.38
N LEU A 47 11.71 -4.53 1.52
CA LEU A 47 11.14 -5.26 2.65
C LEU A 47 9.90 -6.04 2.26
N VAL A 48 8.92 -5.41 1.59
CA VAL A 48 7.68 -6.09 1.20
C VAL A 48 7.96 -7.24 0.24
N SER A 49 8.76 -6.98 -0.81
CA SER A 49 9.00 -7.96 -1.86
C SER A 49 9.88 -9.14 -1.40
N GLU A 50 10.96 -8.87 -0.68
CA GLU A 50 11.89 -9.90 -0.21
C GLU A 50 11.33 -10.70 0.96
N THR A 51 10.49 -10.11 1.82
CA THR A 51 9.77 -10.88 2.84
C THR A 51 8.91 -11.96 2.19
N TYR A 52 8.12 -11.62 1.16
CA TYR A 52 7.34 -12.62 0.43
C TYR A 52 8.22 -13.68 -0.24
N LYS A 53 9.24 -13.26 -1.00
CA LYS A 53 10.14 -14.18 -1.74
C LYS A 53 10.86 -15.15 -0.80
N TRP A 54 11.31 -14.68 0.36
CA TRP A 54 12.02 -15.50 1.31
C TRP A 54 11.19 -16.69 1.80
N PHE A 55 9.90 -16.46 2.05
CA PHE A 55 8.93 -17.50 2.41
C PHE A 55 8.52 -18.36 1.21
N SER A 56 8.26 -17.76 0.05
CA SER A 56 7.69 -18.48 -1.10
C SER A 56 8.63 -19.58 -1.63
N HIS A 57 9.94 -19.42 -1.45
CA HIS A 57 10.95 -20.36 -1.94
C HIS A 57 11.16 -21.60 -1.05
N SER A 58 10.58 -21.68 0.15
CA SER A 58 10.83 -22.82 1.06
C SER A 58 9.65 -23.13 1.97
N SER A 59 9.11 -24.35 1.81
CA SER A 59 8.11 -24.91 2.73
C SER A 59 8.68 -25.09 4.14
N THR A 60 9.97 -25.41 4.27
CA THR A 60 10.65 -25.50 5.57
C THR A 60 10.67 -24.15 6.30
N ARG A 61 10.97 -23.05 5.59
CA ARG A 61 10.92 -21.70 6.17
C ARG A 61 9.51 -21.31 6.62
N GLN A 62 8.50 -21.65 5.81
CA GLN A 62 7.10 -21.42 6.15
C GLN A 62 6.70 -22.22 7.41
N SER A 63 7.07 -23.49 7.50
CA SER A 63 6.80 -24.34 8.66
C SER A 63 7.49 -23.83 9.93
N ALA A 64 8.76 -23.42 9.83
CA ALA A 64 9.50 -22.86 10.97
C ALA A 64 8.86 -21.54 11.48
N TYR A 65 8.43 -20.67 10.58
CA TYR A 65 7.73 -19.45 10.95
C TYR A 65 6.35 -19.74 11.55
N LYS A 66 5.62 -20.70 10.99
CA LYS A 66 4.35 -21.20 11.53
C LYS A 66 4.49 -21.64 12.99
N GLN A 67 5.51 -22.44 13.29
CA GLN A 67 5.80 -22.89 14.67
C GLN A 67 6.16 -21.73 15.60
N LEU A 68 7.02 -20.81 15.15
CA LEU A 68 7.37 -19.61 15.91
C LEU A 68 6.14 -18.75 16.21
N TYR A 69 5.31 -18.52 15.20
CA TYR A 69 4.12 -17.70 15.32
C TYR A 69 3.08 -18.32 16.26
N LEU A 70 2.85 -19.64 16.16
CA LEU A 70 2.01 -20.39 17.09
C LEU A 70 2.51 -20.29 18.54
N ALA A 71 3.83 -20.39 18.75
CA ALA A 71 4.42 -20.28 20.09
C ALA A 71 4.25 -18.87 20.71
N ILE A 72 4.19 -17.82 19.89
CA ILE A 72 4.01 -16.43 20.35
C ILE A 72 2.53 -16.09 20.54
N ASN A 73 1.65 -16.54 19.63
CA ASN A 73 0.28 -16.02 19.50
C ASN A 73 -0.85 -17.04 19.73
N ASP A 74 -0.54 -18.32 19.92
CA ASP A 74 -1.51 -19.42 20.04
C ASP A 74 -2.51 -19.52 18.87
N LYS A 75 -2.10 -19.07 17.68
CA LYS A 75 -2.90 -19.11 16.44
C LYS A 75 -2.01 -19.18 15.21
N GLU A 76 -2.61 -19.47 14.07
CA GLU A 76 -1.89 -19.58 12.79
C GLU A 76 -1.55 -18.20 12.18
N PRO A 77 -0.37 -18.04 11.55
CA PRO A 77 -0.03 -16.81 10.86
C PRO A 77 -0.84 -16.62 9.59
N VAL A 78 -1.06 -15.36 9.22
CA VAL A 78 -1.65 -15.03 7.92
C VAL A 78 -0.56 -15.09 6.86
N LYS A 79 -0.77 -15.89 5.80
CA LYS A 79 0.20 -16.06 4.71
C LYS A 79 0.58 -14.72 4.08
N ILE A 80 1.86 -14.35 4.06
CA ILE A 80 2.33 -13.14 3.33
C ILE A 80 2.02 -13.29 1.83
N VAL A 81 1.51 -12.22 1.22
CA VAL A 81 1.16 -12.19 -0.21
C VAL A 81 2.20 -11.44 -1.02
N ASN A 82 2.30 -11.81 -2.29
CA ASN A 82 3.12 -11.10 -3.24
C ASN A 82 2.52 -9.72 -3.53
N SER A 83 3.34 -8.68 -3.47
CA SER A 83 3.03 -7.39 -4.08
C SER A 83 3.52 -7.39 -5.53
N CYS A 84 2.62 -7.18 -6.48
CA CYS A 84 2.99 -7.01 -7.88
C CYS A 84 3.49 -5.58 -8.10
N THR A 85 4.72 -5.42 -8.62
CA THR A 85 5.35 -4.12 -8.89
C THR A 85 4.52 -3.22 -9.81
N THR A 86 3.76 -3.80 -10.76
CA THR A 86 2.91 -3.05 -11.69
C THR A 86 1.47 -2.84 -11.20
N ARG A 87 1.11 -3.42 -10.05
CA ARG A 87 -0.19 -3.25 -9.40
C ARG A 87 0.01 -2.96 -7.91
N TRP A 88 0.41 -1.74 -7.61
CA TRP A 88 0.51 -1.23 -6.23
C TRP A 88 -0.75 -1.42 -5.38
N LEU A 89 -1.93 -1.61 -5.98
CA LEU A 89 -3.14 -2.01 -5.25
C LEU A 89 -3.04 -3.38 -4.56
N SER A 90 -2.11 -4.22 -4.99
CA SER A 90 -1.74 -5.46 -4.29
C SER A 90 -0.75 -5.24 -3.14
N ILE A 91 -0.26 -4.01 -2.92
CA ILE A 91 0.65 -3.71 -1.82
C ILE A 91 -0.09 -3.62 -0.49
N GLU A 92 -1.33 -3.13 -0.46
CA GLU A 92 -2.10 -2.99 0.78
C GLU A 92 -2.23 -4.33 1.52
N PRO A 93 -2.66 -5.43 0.88
CA PRO A 93 -2.77 -6.70 1.58
C PRO A 93 -1.42 -7.25 2.02
N ALA A 94 -0.32 -6.90 1.35
CA ALA A 94 1.03 -7.29 1.74
C ALA A 94 1.49 -6.50 2.98
N VAL A 95 1.36 -5.17 2.93
CA VAL A 95 1.69 -4.25 4.04
C VAL A 95 0.87 -4.58 5.28
N ASN A 96 -0.45 -4.78 5.15
CA ASN A 96 -1.30 -5.16 6.29
C ASN A 96 -0.86 -6.48 6.94
N ARG A 97 -0.52 -7.50 6.14
CA ARG A 97 -0.07 -8.80 6.66
C ARG A 97 1.33 -8.74 7.29
N ILE A 98 2.20 -7.86 6.79
CA ILE A 98 3.52 -7.63 7.36
C ILE A 98 3.38 -6.87 8.69
N LEU A 99 2.64 -5.76 8.70
CA LEU A 99 2.39 -4.96 9.90
C LEU A 99 1.70 -5.75 11.02
N SER A 100 0.70 -6.57 10.70
CA SER A 100 -0.02 -7.38 11.70
C SER A 100 0.83 -8.49 12.31
N GLN A 101 2.00 -8.78 11.73
CA GLN A 101 2.91 -9.84 12.18
C GLN A 101 4.34 -9.29 12.36
N TRP A 102 4.48 -7.98 12.59
CA TRP A 102 5.77 -7.28 12.55
C TRP A 102 6.75 -7.86 13.57
N PHE A 103 6.30 -8.03 14.80
CA PHE A 103 7.10 -8.57 15.90
C PHE A 103 7.57 -10.01 15.63
N GLU A 104 6.69 -10.85 15.09
CA GLU A 104 7.01 -12.25 14.78
C GLU A 104 7.97 -12.37 13.60
N LEU A 105 7.81 -11.52 12.58
CA LEU A 105 8.73 -11.42 11.46
C LEU A 105 10.10 -10.93 11.93
N GLN A 106 10.16 -9.89 12.74
CA GLN A 106 11.38 -9.37 13.35
C GLN A 106 12.11 -10.48 14.13
N THR A 107 11.39 -11.18 15.02
CA THR A 107 11.92 -12.32 15.79
C THR A 107 12.39 -13.46 14.87
N ARG A 108 11.65 -13.73 13.79
CA ARG A 108 12.01 -14.78 12.84
C ARG A 108 13.31 -14.48 12.13
N PHE A 109 13.51 -13.26 11.64
CA PHE A 109 14.75 -12.89 10.96
C PHE A 109 15.94 -12.84 11.94
N GLN A 110 15.74 -12.36 13.19
CA GLN A 110 16.77 -12.42 14.24
C GLN A 110 17.21 -13.86 14.56
N THR A 111 16.28 -14.79 14.72
CA THR A 111 16.64 -16.20 15.01
C THR A 111 17.22 -16.95 13.82
N THR A 112 17.08 -16.38 12.61
CA THR A 112 17.60 -16.96 11.38
C THR A 112 19.02 -16.49 11.11
N THR A 113 19.36 -15.22 11.37
CA THR A 113 20.73 -14.69 11.22
C THR A 113 21.74 -15.40 12.12
N THR A 114 21.31 -15.99 13.24
CA THR A 114 22.18 -16.81 14.11
C THR A 114 22.47 -18.20 13.56
N LYS A 115 21.70 -18.67 12.58
CA LYS A 115 21.76 -20.03 12.02
C LYS A 115 22.26 -20.07 10.58
N GLU A 116 22.03 -19.03 9.79
CA GLU A 116 22.46 -18.94 8.39
C GLU A 116 23.08 -17.58 8.05
N THR A 117 24.12 -17.60 7.24
CA THR A 117 24.79 -16.40 6.69
C THR A 117 24.24 -16.13 5.28
N CYS A 118 23.03 -15.58 5.21
CA CYS A 118 22.42 -15.14 3.96
C CYS A 118 22.29 -13.61 3.97
N PHE A 119 22.83 -12.95 2.93
CA PHE A 119 22.78 -11.49 2.80
C PHE A 119 21.35 -10.94 2.90
N ILE A 120 20.39 -11.52 2.17
CA ILE A 120 18.98 -11.09 2.19
C ILE A 120 18.40 -11.16 3.61
N VAL A 121 18.75 -12.19 4.38
CA VAL A 121 18.24 -12.38 5.75
C VAL A 121 18.84 -11.36 6.70
N GLN A 122 20.14 -11.07 6.57
CA GLN A 122 20.81 -10.03 7.35
C GLN A 122 20.19 -8.66 7.04
N THR A 123 20.01 -8.34 5.76
CA THR A 123 19.37 -7.09 5.34
C THR A 123 17.92 -7.00 5.84
N LEU A 124 17.11 -8.05 5.69
CA LEU A 124 15.75 -8.06 6.23
C LEU A 124 15.73 -7.88 7.75
N HIS A 125 16.63 -8.56 8.48
CA HIS A 125 16.77 -8.38 9.92
C HIS A 125 17.06 -6.92 10.29
N GLU A 126 18.04 -6.28 9.64
CA GLU A 126 18.37 -4.86 9.87
C GLU A 126 17.19 -3.94 9.60
N ILE A 127 16.47 -4.14 8.48
CA ILE A 127 15.33 -3.29 8.11
C ILE A 127 14.16 -3.48 9.10
N PHE A 128 13.86 -4.71 9.54
CA PHE A 128 12.82 -4.97 10.55
C PHE A 128 13.18 -4.45 11.95
N TYR A 129 14.47 -4.30 12.26
CA TYR A 129 14.93 -3.73 13.54
C TYR A 129 14.92 -2.20 13.56
N ASP A 130 14.97 -1.55 12.40
CA ASP A 130 14.79 -0.10 12.32
C ASP A 130 13.30 0.26 12.44
N SER A 131 12.93 0.73 13.64
CA SER A 131 11.58 1.20 13.99
C SER A 131 11.00 2.23 13.01
N LYS A 132 11.84 2.98 12.29
CA LYS A 132 11.36 3.95 11.28
C LYS A 132 10.58 3.26 10.16
N ASN A 133 10.99 2.05 9.77
CA ASN A 133 10.33 1.31 8.70
C ASN A 133 8.93 0.85 9.10
N GLU A 134 8.76 0.47 10.37
CA GLU A 134 7.44 0.17 10.92
C GLU A 134 6.56 1.43 10.90
N LEU A 135 7.10 2.57 11.37
CA LEU A 135 6.39 3.85 11.38
C LEU A 135 5.94 4.28 9.97
N TYR A 136 6.78 4.11 8.94
CA TYR A 136 6.38 4.37 7.57
C TYR A 136 5.19 3.52 7.13
N PHE A 137 5.20 2.22 7.41
CA PHE A 137 4.06 1.36 7.08
C PHE A 137 2.82 1.69 7.91
N LEU A 138 2.95 2.02 9.19
CA LEU A 138 1.84 2.45 10.04
C LEU A 138 1.16 3.70 9.49
N PHE A 139 1.94 4.66 8.98
CA PHE A 139 1.44 5.87 8.36
C PHE A 139 0.77 5.58 7.00
N LEU A 140 1.41 4.74 6.19
CA LEU A 140 0.99 4.44 4.84
C LEU A 140 -0.25 3.52 4.77
N HIS A 141 -0.38 2.58 5.70
CA HIS A 141 -1.43 1.57 5.72
C HIS A 141 -2.87 2.13 5.66
N PRO A 142 -3.29 3.12 6.48
CA PRO A 142 -4.65 3.66 6.39
C PRO A 142 -4.95 4.28 5.01
N ILE A 143 -3.96 4.95 4.39
CA ILE A 143 -4.08 5.54 3.06
C ILE A 143 -4.27 4.43 2.01
N LEU A 144 -3.38 3.42 2.03
CA LEU A 144 -3.45 2.28 1.12
C LEU A 144 -4.78 1.53 1.25
N LYS A 145 -5.26 1.35 2.48
CA LYS A 145 -6.54 0.69 2.78
C LYS A 145 -7.71 1.43 2.17
N HIS A 146 -7.80 2.75 2.39
CA HIS A 146 -8.91 3.55 1.85
C HIS A 146 -8.87 3.58 0.31
N VAL A 147 -7.68 3.72 -0.29
CA VAL A 147 -7.52 3.64 -1.74
C VAL A 147 -7.96 2.26 -2.28
N GLN A 148 -7.60 1.17 -1.59
CA GLN A 148 -7.97 -0.18 -1.98
C GLN A 148 -9.48 -0.45 -1.86
N GLU A 149 -10.13 0.12 -0.84
CA GLU A 149 -11.59 0.05 -0.65
C GLU A 149 -12.33 0.75 -1.79
N VAL A 150 -11.95 2.00 -2.11
CA VAL A 150 -12.55 2.73 -3.23
C VAL A 150 -12.32 2.03 -4.56
N ASN A 151 -11.12 1.48 -4.80
CA ASN A 151 -10.87 0.72 -6.03
C ASN A 151 -11.77 -0.51 -6.17
N LYS A 152 -12.01 -1.25 -5.08
CA LYS A 152 -12.97 -2.37 -5.08
C LYS A 152 -14.39 -1.91 -5.38
N LEU A 153 -14.80 -0.72 -4.93
CA LEU A 153 -16.10 -0.15 -5.28
C LEU A 153 -16.19 0.12 -6.78
N PHE A 154 -15.19 0.77 -7.38
CA PHE A 154 -15.17 1.03 -8.82
C PHE A 154 -15.03 -0.24 -9.70
N GLU A 155 -14.45 -1.32 -9.18
CA GLU A 155 -14.38 -2.63 -9.84
C GLU A 155 -15.66 -3.47 -9.65
N SER A 156 -16.55 -3.08 -8.74
CA SER A 156 -17.76 -3.84 -8.43
C SER A 156 -18.85 -3.69 -9.50
N ASN A 157 -19.48 -4.82 -9.84
CA ASN A 157 -20.63 -4.84 -10.75
C ASN A 157 -21.96 -4.50 -10.06
N THR A 158 -21.99 -4.44 -8.72
CA THR A 158 -23.22 -4.29 -7.92
C THR A 158 -23.30 -2.97 -7.16
N VAL A 159 -22.28 -2.10 -7.29
CA VAL A 159 -22.22 -0.81 -6.59
C VAL A 159 -23.24 0.18 -7.15
N ASP A 160 -23.76 1.03 -6.26
CA ASP A 160 -24.55 2.20 -6.67
C ASP A 160 -23.64 3.22 -7.36
N LYS A 161 -23.74 3.28 -8.69
CA LYS A 161 -22.91 4.14 -9.53
C LYS A 161 -23.10 5.63 -9.24
N THR A 162 -24.21 6.02 -8.63
CA THR A 162 -24.48 7.42 -8.28
C THR A 162 -23.62 7.92 -7.11
N LYS A 163 -23.09 6.99 -6.30
CA LYS A 163 -22.28 7.29 -5.10
C LYS A 163 -20.77 7.24 -5.34
N LEU A 164 -20.32 6.62 -6.43
CA LEU A 164 -18.88 6.46 -6.72
C LEU A 164 -18.10 7.78 -6.77
N SER A 165 -18.74 8.86 -7.24
CA SER A 165 -18.13 10.19 -7.23
C SER A 165 -17.95 10.75 -5.82
N GLU A 166 -18.89 10.45 -4.92
CA GLU A 166 -18.83 10.81 -3.51
C GLU A 166 -17.76 9.98 -2.79
N ASP A 167 -17.69 8.67 -3.05
CA ASP A 167 -16.66 7.78 -2.50
C ASP A 167 -15.23 8.26 -2.87
N LEU A 168 -15.01 8.63 -4.14
CA LEU A 168 -13.73 9.20 -4.58
C LEU A 168 -13.43 10.54 -3.90
N SER A 169 -14.44 11.41 -3.78
CA SER A 169 -14.30 12.70 -3.10
C SER A 169 -13.95 12.53 -1.62
N ASN A 170 -14.57 11.55 -0.96
CA ASN A 170 -14.33 11.22 0.44
C ASN A 170 -12.94 10.64 0.66
N LEU A 171 -12.41 9.85 -0.28
CA LEU A 171 -11.01 9.41 -0.26
C LEU A 171 -10.05 10.61 -0.28
N ILE A 172 -10.21 11.53 -1.22
CA ILE A 172 -9.31 12.69 -1.35
C ILE A 172 -9.38 13.57 -0.09
N LYS A 173 -10.60 13.85 0.39
CA LYS A 173 -10.81 14.61 1.63
C LYS A 173 -10.21 13.90 2.84
N SER A 174 -10.38 12.59 2.96
CA SER A 174 -9.84 11.80 4.06
C SER A 174 -8.32 11.85 4.09
N VAL A 175 -7.65 11.73 2.94
CA VAL A 175 -6.18 11.80 2.86
C VAL A 175 -5.68 13.21 3.17
N ALA A 176 -6.33 14.25 2.64
CA ALA A 176 -5.98 15.62 2.95
C ALA A 176 -6.13 15.93 4.44
N ASN A 177 -7.25 15.53 5.05
CA ASN A 177 -7.57 15.76 6.46
C ASN A 177 -6.61 15.06 7.44
N MET A 178 -5.77 14.13 6.99
CA MET A 178 -4.70 13.57 7.83
C MET A 178 -3.61 14.61 8.15
N ILE A 179 -3.44 15.62 7.31
CA ILE A 179 -2.31 16.56 7.37
C ILE A 179 -2.73 18.04 7.37
N VAL A 180 -4.00 18.37 7.11
CA VAL A 180 -4.49 19.75 7.14
C VAL A 180 -5.20 20.08 8.44
N LEU A 181 -5.18 21.36 8.82
CA LEU A 181 -5.93 21.87 9.96
C LEU A 181 -7.44 21.62 9.79
N PRO A 182 -8.12 20.93 10.74
CA PRO A 182 -9.56 20.65 10.65
C PRO A 182 -10.43 21.91 10.55
N THR A 183 -9.92 23.06 11.01
CA THR A 183 -10.60 24.35 11.01
C THR A 183 -10.50 25.10 9.68
N CYS A 184 -9.63 24.67 8.77
CA CYS A 184 -9.51 25.28 7.45
C CYS A 184 -10.60 24.72 6.53
N GLY A 185 -11.60 25.54 6.19
CA GLY A 185 -12.70 25.19 5.28
C GLY A 185 -12.29 25.08 3.80
N ILE A 186 -11.05 24.65 3.53
CA ILE A 186 -10.55 24.50 2.16
C ILE A 186 -11.06 23.19 1.58
N ASN A 187 -11.54 23.26 0.35
CA ASN A 187 -11.95 22.09 -0.40
C ASN A 187 -10.72 21.47 -1.07
N PRO A 188 -10.24 20.27 -0.67
CA PRO A 188 -9.07 19.64 -1.30
C PRO A 188 -9.34 19.17 -2.75
N LEU A 189 -10.58 19.33 -3.23
CA LEU A 189 -10.97 19.08 -4.62
C LEU A 189 -10.84 20.34 -5.51
N ASP A 190 -10.57 21.50 -4.92
CA ASP A 190 -10.34 22.73 -5.67
C ASP A 190 -8.92 22.69 -6.27
N PRO A 191 -8.77 22.70 -7.62
CA PRO A 191 -7.46 22.64 -8.26
C PRO A 191 -6.58 23.86 -7.95
N ASP A 192 -7.17 24.97 -7.51
CA ASP A 192 -6.45 26.20 -7.16
C ASP A 192 -6.10 26.27 -5.65
N ALA A 193 -6.58 25.31 -4.84
CA ALA A 193 -6.27 25.26 -3.42
C ALA A 193 -4.82 24.80 -3.17
N SER A 194 -4.06 25.60 -2.41
CA SER A 194 -2.71 25.24 -1.97
C SER A 194 -2.76 24.61 -0.58
N ILE A 195 -2.70 23.27 -0.54
CA ILE A 195 -2.71 22.46 0.68
C ILE A 195 -1.48 22.74 1.55
N GLU A 196 -0.35 23.10 0.94
CA GLU A 196 0.93 23.34 1.63
C GLU A 196 0.83 24.51 2.62
N LYS A 197 -0.08 25.46 2.39
CA LYS A 197 -0.26 26.64 3.24
C LYS A 197 -1.07 26.37 4.51
N ILE A 198 -1.72 25.21 4.60
CA ILE A 198 -2.69 24.87 5.66
C ILE A 198 -2.36 23.56 6.37
N LEU A 199 -1.12 23.10 6.23
CA LEU A 199 -0.64 21.92 6.93
C LEU A 199 -0.74 22.14 8.44
N ASP A 200 -1.28 21.15 9.13
CA ASP A 200 -1.26 21.11 10.58
C ASP A 200 0.19 20.94 11.05
N PRO A 201 0.73 21.83 11.89
CA PRO A 201 2.08 21.66 12.43
C PRO A 201 2.20 20.44 13.36
N LYS A 202 1.08 19.89 13.84
CA LYS A 202 1.00 18.69 14.68
C LYS A 202 -0.15 17.79 14.21
N PRO A 203 -0.04 17.19 13.02
CA PRO A 203 -1.11 16.39 12.46
C PRO A 203 -1.38 15.18 13.36
N ASN A 204 -2.66 14.87 13.60
CA ASN A 204 -3.03 13.64 14.28
C ASN A 204 -2.89 12.46 13.31
N LEU A 205 -1.81 11.68 13.48
CA LEU A 205 -1.54 10.48 12.68
C LEU A 205 -2.13 9.19 13.30
N GLY A 206 -2.90 9.35 14.38
CA GLY A 206 -3.54 8.29 15.14
C GLY A 206 -2.75 7.84 16.36
N TYR A 207 -3.41 7.10 17.25
CA TYR A 207 -2.89 6.63 18.55
C TYR A 207 -1.55 5.89 18.48
N ARG A 208 -1.20 5.27 17.36
CA ARG A 208 0.10 4.58 17.19
C ARG A 208 1.29 5.53 17.05
N PHE A 209 1.04 6.83 16.89
CA PHE A 209 2.04 7.89 16.75
C PHE A 209 2.09 8.85 17.97
N GLU A 210 1.21 8.64 18.96
CA GLU A 210 1.15 9.39 20.23
C GLU A 210 1.87 8.61 21.34
#